data_AF-A0A350C0D5-F1
#
_entry.id   AF-A0A350C0D5-F1
#
_cell.length_a   1.000
_cell.length_b   1.000
_cell.length_c   1.000
_cell.angle_alpha   90.00
_cell.angle_beta   90.00
_cell.angle_gamma   90.00
#
_symmetry.space_group_name_H-M   'P 1'
#
loop_
_entity.id
_entity.type
_entity.pdbx_description
1 polymer ?
#
loop_
_entity_poly.entity_id
_entity_poly.type
_entity_poly.pdbx_seq_one_letter_code
_entity_poly.pdbx_strand_id
1 'polypeptide(L)'
;VFIIFIIILQQIDGNVIGPKILGDKIGVSSFWILFAILFFGSYWGVIGMIVGVPLFGVIYDLAKRIIRFGLNKHGREDMMEEYIREFETGSEKDKDEEKKKKNRFTGFLKKKGAN
;
A
#
# COMPACT_ATOMS: atom_id res chain seq x y z
N VAL A 1 -24.30 -9.15 -16.55
CA VAL A 1 -24.40 -8.01 -15.61
C VAL A 1 -23.38 -8.11 -14.48
N PHE A 2 -23.33 -9.22 -13.73
CA PHE A 2 -22.39 -9.39 -12.60
C PHE A 2 -20.89 -9.33 -12.99
N ILE A 3 -20.49 -9.94 -14.12
CA ILE A 3 -19.10 -9.92 -14.62
C ILE A 3 -18.64 -8.51 -15.00
N ILE A 4 -19.52 -7.70 -15.59
CA ILE A 4 -19.21 -6.31 -15.96
C ILE A 4 -18.94 -5.46 -14.71
N PHE A 5 -19.70 -5.71 -13.64
CA PHE A 5 -19.48 -5.05 -12.35
C PHE A 5 -18.13 -5.47 -11.72
N ILE A 6 -17.77 -6.75 -11.81
CA ILE A 6 -16.45 -7.25 -11.35
C ILE A 6 -15.32 -6.61 -12.14
N ILE A 7 -15.44 -6.47 -13.47
CA ILE A 7 -14.40 -5.87 -14.30
C ILE A 7 -14.21 -4.38 -13.96
N ILE A 8 -15.31 -3.64 -13.76
CA ILE A 8 -15.26 -2.23 -13.35
C ILE A 8 -14.59 -2.11 -11.97
N LEU A 9 -14.94 -2.98 -11.02
CA LEU A 9 -14.28 -3.02 -9.72
C LEU A 9 -12.79 -3.36 -9.85
N GLN A 10 -12.42 -4.35 -10.67
CA GLN A 10 -11.01 -4.69 -10.90
C GLN A 10 -10.22 -3.57 -11.57
N GLN A 11 -10.83 -2.76 -12.43
CA GLN A 11 -10.17 -1.60 -13.04
C GLN A 11 -9.96 -0.45 -12.04
N ILE A 12 -10.92 -0.23 -11.14
CA ILE A 12 -10.79 0.77 -10.07
C ILE A 12 -9.76 0.30 -9.04
N ASP A 13 -9.83 -0.98 -8.64
CA ASP A 13 -8.89 -1.58 -7.70
C ASP A 13 -7.47 -1.62 -8.27
N GLY A 14 -7.30 -1.99 -9.53
CA GLY A 14 -5.99 -2.10 -10.18
C GLY A 14 -5.35 -0.76 -10.54
N ASN A 15 -6.14 0.22 -11.01
CA ASN A 15 -5.61 1.45 -11.59
C ASN A 15 -5.63 2.66 -10.63
N VAL A 16 -6.47 2.65 -9.59
CA VAL A 16 -6.63 3.78 -8.65
C VAL A 16 -6.22 3.38 -7.23
N ILE A 17 -6.65 2.21 -6.77
CA ILE A 17 -6.40 1.74 -5.40
C ILE A 17 -5.03 1.04 -5.32
N GLY A 18 -4.63 0.32 -6.36
CA GLY A 18 -3.31 -0.30 -6.52
C GLY A 18 -2.16 0.67 -6.25
N PRO A 19 -1.98 1.76 -7.03
CA PRO A 19 -0.91 2.71 -6.77
C PRO A 19 -1.08 3.48 -5.46
N LYS A 20 -2.30 3.67 -4.95
CA LYS A 20 -2.57 4.45 -3.73
C LYS A 20 -2.38 3.64 -2.44
N ILE A 21 -2.50 2.31 -2.52
CA ILE A 21 -2.19 1.37 -1.45
C ILE A 21 -0.72 0.94 -1.52
N LEU A 22 -0.18 0.70 -2.72
CA LEU A 22 1.19 0.20 -2.90
C LEU A 22 2.25 1.31 -3.03
N GLY A 23 1.88 2.52 -3.40
CA GLY A 23 2.82 3.57 -3.80
C GLY A 23 3.56 4.23 -2.64
N ASP A 24 2.94 4.32 -1.46
CA ASP A 24 3.38 5.34 -0.51
C ASP A 24 3.87 4.81 0.84
N LYS A 25 3.21 3.86 1.52
CA LYS A 25 3.46 3.67 2.99
C LYS A 25 3.73 2.29 3.52
N ILE A 26 3.93 1.28 2.69
CA ILE A 26 4.05 -0.07 3.25
C ILE A 26 5.53 -0.46 3.35
N GLY A 27 6.11 -0.25 4.53
CA GLY A 27 7.41 -0.84 4.95
C GLY A 27 7.37 -2.34 5.15
N VAL A 28 6.26 -2.91 4.74
CA VAL A 28 6.08 -4.29 4.38
C VAL A 28 6.03 -4.27 2.88
N SER A 29 7.02 -4.86 2.22
CA SER A 29 7.03 -4.93 0.77
C SER A 29 5.64 -5.36 0.28
N SER A 30 4.95 -4.54 -0.50
CA SER A 30 3.64 -4.83 -1.11
C SER A 30 3.62 -6.20 -1.82
N PHE A 31 4.82 -6.65 -2.17
CA PHE A 31 5.18 -8.02 -2.48
C PHE A 31 4.58 -9.09 -1.56
N TRP A 32 4.60 -8.93 -0.23
CA TRP A 32 4.09 -9.91 0.72
C TRP A 32 2.58 -10.09 0.64
N ILE A 33 1.84 -9.00 0.40
CA ILE A 33 0.39 -9.04 0.19
C ILE A 33 0.08 -9.68 -1.17
N LEU A 34 0.82 -9.31 -2.22
CA LEU A 34 0.70 -9.94 -3.54
C LEU A 34 1.03 -11.44 -3.49
N PHE A 35 2.08 -11.81 -2.76
CA PHE A 35 2.50 -13.18 -2.52
C PHE A 35 1.42 -13.96 -1.78
N ALA A 36 0.80 -13.38 -0.75
CA ALA A 36 -0.32 -14.02 -0.04
C ALA A 36 -1.51 -14.26 -0.98
N ILE A 37 -1.89 -13.28 -1.81
CA ILE A 37 -3.00 -13.39 -2.75
C ILE A 37 -2.72 -14.47 -3.81
N LEU A 38 -1.49 -14.54 -4.33
CA LEU A 38 -1.07 -15.58 -5.28
C LEU A 38 -1.04 -16.97 -4.63
N PHE A 39 -0.44 -17.09 -3.46
CA PHE A 39 -0.26 -18.36 -2.76
C PHE A 39 -1.60 -18.94 -2.30
N PHE A 40 -2.39 -18.16 -1.56
CA PHE A 40 -3.70 -18.61 -1.06
C PHE A 40 -4.76 -18.63 -2.16
N GLY A 41 -4.66 -17.71 -3.14
CA GLY A 41 -5.51 -17.74 -4.33
C GLY A 41 -5.28 -18.97 -5.19
N SER A 42 -4.04 -19.49 -5.27
CA SER A 42 -3.76 -20.75 -5.97
C SER A 42 -4.25 -21.98 -5.22
N TYR A 43 -4.35 -21.93 -3.89
CA TYR A 43 -4.74 -23.08 -3.07
C TYR A 43 -6.27 -23.27 -2.97
N TRP A 44 -7.02 -22.17 -2.81
CA TRP A 44 -8.47 -22.18 -2.58
C TRP A 44 -9.25 -21.18 -3.45
N GLY A 45 -8.61 -20.59 -4.45
CA GLY A 45 -9.24 -19.58 -5.29
C GLY A 45 -9.63 -18.33 -4.50
N VAL A 46 -10.81 -17.79 -4.80
CA VAL A 46 -11.33 -16.55 -4.20
C VAL A 46 -11.45 -16.66 -2.68
N ILE A 47 -11.84 -17.82 -2.15
CA ILE A 47 -11.96 -18.05 -0.69
C ILE A 47 -10.59 -17.92 -0.03
N GLY A 48 -9.55 -18.46 -0.68
CA GLY A 48 -8.17 -18.32 -0.23
C GLY A 48 -7.69 -16.88 -0.21
N MET A 49 -8.10 -16.04 -1.17
CA MET A 49 -7.74 -14.62 -1.17
C MET A 49 -8.41 -13.85 -0.02
N ILE A 50 -9.70 -14.10 0.25
CA ILE A 50 -10.46 -13.42 1.32
C ILE A 50 -9.85 -13.71 2.69
N VAL A 51 -9.41 -14.94 2.93
CA VAL A 51 -8.81 -15.36 4.21
C VAL A 51 -7.31 -15.08 4.24
N GLY A 52 -6.62 -15.24 3.12
CA GLY A 52 -5.16 -15.14 3.02
C GLY A 52 -4.63 -13.74 3.30
N VAL A 53 -5.31 -12.70 2.81
CA VAL A 53 -4.91 -11.30 3.05
C VAL A 53 -4.92 -10.93 4.55
N PRO A 54 -6.03 -11.09 5.30
CA PRO A 54 -6.04 -10.77 6.73
C PRO A 54 -5.10 -11.69 7.54
N LEU A 55 -4.97 -12.97 7.17
CA LEU A 55 -4.05 -13.89 7.82
C LEU A 55 -2.60 -13.43 7.67
N PHE A 56 -2.20 -13.00 6.48
CA PHE A 56 -0.84 -12.51 6.23
C PHE A 56 -0.55 -11.20 6.98
N GLY A 57 -1.56 -10.34 7.14
CA GLY A 57 -1.46 -9.14 7.97
C GLY A 57 -1.12 -9.46 9.43
N VAL A 58 -1.75 -10.48 10.00
CA VAL A 58 -1.46 -10.95 11.37
C VAL A 58 -0.07 -11.55 11.49
N ILE A 59 0.35 -12.38 10.52
CA ILE A 59 1.69 -12.97 10.49
C ILE A 59 2.75 -11.86 10.43
N TYR A 60 2.51 -10.84 9.61
CA TYR A 60 3.43 -9.73 9.48
C TYR A 60 3.52 -8.88 10.76
N ASP A 61 2.40 -8.60 11.43
CA ASP A 61 2.41 -7.91 12.73
C ASP A 61 3.20 -8.72 13.77
N LEU A 62 3.02 -10.04 13.78
CA LEU A 62 3.75 -10.94 14.65
C LEU A 62 5.26 -10.93 14.35
N ALA A 63 5.65 -10.97 13.07
CA ALA A 63 7.04 -10.88 12.67
C ALA A 63 7.67 -9.54 13.11
N LYS A 64 6.96 -8.42 12.95
CA LYS A 64 7.38 -7.11 13.47
C LYS A 64 7.61 -7.13 14.98
N ARG A 65 6.71 -7.74 15.75
CA ARG A 65 6.85 -7.87 17.21
C ARG A 65 8.08 -8.68 17.59
N ILE A 66 8.32 -9.80 16.91
CA ILE A 66 9.49 -10.66 17.15
C ILE A 66 10.79 -9.93 16.84
N ILE A 67 10.85 -9.23 15.69
CA ILE A 67 12.02 -8.44 15.29
C ILE A 67 12.30 -7.34 16.30
N ARG A 68 11.27 -6.61 16.76
CA ARG A 68 11.40 -5.59 17.81
C ARG A 68 11.97 -6.17 19.10
N PHE A 69 11.49 -7.34 19.51
CA PHE A 69 11.98 -8.02 20.71
C PHE A 69 13.45 -8.47 20.57
N GLY A 70 13.85 -8.93 19.37
CA GLY A 70 15.23 -9.32 19.07
C GLY A 70 16.20 -8.13 18.98
N LEU A 71 15.73 -6.98 18.48
CA LEU A 71 16.49 -5.73 18.39
C LEU A 71 16.76 -5.11 19.76
N ASN A 72 15.78 -5.13 20.67
CA ASN A 72 15.96 -4.67 22.06
C ASN A 72 17.10 -5.40 22.78
N LYS A 73 17.32 -6.67 22.46
CA LYS A 73 18.40 -7.47 23.07
C LYS A 73 19.81 -7.05 22.62
N HIS A 74 19.92 -6.33 21.51
CA HIS A 74 21.20 -5.90 20.92
C HIS A 74 21.40 -4.37 20.92
N GLY A 75 20.50 -3.60 21.55
CA GLY A 75 20.65 -2.14 21.72
C GLY A 75 20.53 -1.31 20.43
N ARG A 76 19.95 -1.86 19.36
CA ARG A 76 19.74 -1.17 18.06
C ARG A 76 18.29 -0.73 17.86
N GLU A 77 17.74 0.01 18.81
CA GLU A 77 16.37 0.52 18.73
C GLU A 77 16.22 1.64 17.70
N ASP A 78 17.31 2.39 17.46
CA ASP A 78 17.47 3.46 16.47
C ASP A 78 17.13 3.03 15.04
N MET A 79 17.51 1.82 14.64
CA MET A 79 17.22 1.27 13.30
C MET A 79 15.72 1.11 13.02
N MET A 80 14.91 0.83 14.05
CA MET A 80 13.46 0.70 13.89
C MET A 80 12.78 2.07 13.83
N GLU A 81 13.27 3.03 14.62
CA GLU A 81 12.79 4.42 14.54
C GLU A 81 13.13 5.05 13.20
N GLU A 82 14.35 4.85 12.70
CA GLU A 82 14.76 5.28 11.37
C GLU A 82 13.85 4.67 10.29
N TYR A 83 13.57 3.37 10.37
CA TYR A 83 12.65 2.69 9.44
C TYR A 83 11.23 3.27 9.50
N ILE A 84 10.66 3.50 10.69
CA ILE A 84 9.32 4.07 10.85
C ILE A 84 9.28 5.51 10.32
N ARG A 85 10.32 6.31 10.61
CA ARG A 85 10.40 7.71 10.23
C ARG A 85 10.58 7.90 8.73
N GLU A 86 11.39 7.06 8.08
CA GLU A 86 11.51 6.98 6.62
C GLU A 86 10.13 6.68 6.00
N PHE A 87 9.37 5.75 6.59
CA PHE A 87 8.02 5.40 6.15
C PHE A 87 6.97 6.50 6.39
N GLU A 88 7.04 7.23 7.50
CA GLU A 88 6.11 8.33 7.79
C GLU A 88 6.40 9.58 6.96
N THR A 89 7.67 9.91 6.74
CA THR A 89 8.06 11.09 5.96
C THR A 89 7.97 10.90 4.45
N GLY A 90 8.29 9.70 3.93
CA GLY A 90 8.24 9.41 2.49
C GLY A 90 6.90 9.78 1.86
N SER A 91 5.84 9.48 2.57
CA SER A 91 4.49 9.52 2.00
C SER A 91 3.57 10.56 2.64
N GLU A 92 4.18 11.45 3.39
CA GLU A 92 3.70 12.82 3.54
C GLU A 92 4.19 13.66 2.34
N LYS A 93 5.44 13.43 1.87
CA LYS A 93 5.98 14.09 0.66
C LYS A 93 5.22 13.73 -0.61
N ASP A 94 4.87 12.45 -0.81
CA ASP A 94 4.11 12.00 -1.99
C ASP A 94 2.72 12.66 -2.09
N LYS A 95 2.02 12.81 -0.95
CA LYS A 95 0.72 13.51 -0.87
C LYS A 95 0.82 14.99 -1.22
N ASP A 96 1.91 15.64 -0.82
CA ASP A 96 2.15 17.06 -1.10
C ASP A 96 2.53 17.31 -2.56
N GLU A 97 3.29 16.41 -3.18
CA GLU A 97 3.55 16.44 -4.61
C GLU A 97 2.27 16.23 -5.44
N GLU A 98 1.41 15.29 -5.05
CA GLU A 98 0.13 15.03 -5.73
C GLU A 98 -0.78 16.27 -5.68
N LYS A 99 -0.89 16.92 -4.50
CA LYS A 99 -1.61 18.19 -4.36
C LYS A 99 -1.04 19.30 -5.23
N LYS A 100 0.30 19.42 -5.31
CA LYS A 100 0.96 20.41 -6.19
C LYS A 100 0.67 20.17 -7.66
N LYS A 101 0.75 18.92 -8.13
CA LYS A 101 0.41 18.54 -9.53
C LYS A 101 -1.04 18.87 -9.85
N LYS A 102 -1.97 18.52 -8.95
CA LYS A 102 -3.39 18.82 -9.11
C LYS A 102 -3.65 20.31 -9.21
N ASN A 103 -3.08 21.11 -8.30
CA ASN A 103 -3.24 22.56 -8.29
C ASN A 103 -2.68 23.22 -9.57
N ARG A 104 -1.50 22.78 -10.05
CA ARG A 104 -0.95 23.26 -11.33
C ARG A 104 -1.87 22.93 -12.51
N PHE A 105 -2.42 21.72 -12.55
CA PHE A 105 -3.30 21.29 -13.63
C PHE A 105 -4.60 22.11 -13.66
N THR A 106 -5.24 22.32 -12.51
CA THR A 106 -6.43 23.20 -12.41
C THR A 106 -6.14 24.64 -12.79
N GLY A 107 -4.97 25.18 -12.42
CA GLY A 107 -4.54 26.51 -12.86
C GLY A 107 -4.39 26.61 -14.38
N PHE A 108 -3.88 25.55 -15.01
CA PHE A 108 -3.72 25.48 -16.46
C PHE A 108 -5.06 25.43 -17.20
N LEU A 109 -6.02 24.63 -16.70
CA LEU A 109 -7.37 24.56 -17.26
C LEU A 109 -8.13 25.89 -17.15
N LYS A 110 -8.02 26.56 -16.00
CA LYS A 110 -8.63 27.88 -15.79
C LYS A 110 -8.06 28.94 -16.74
N LYS A 111 -6.75 28.86 -17.05
CA LYS A 111 -6.08 29.77 -17.99
C LYS A 111 -6.45 29.49 -19.45
N LYS A 112 -6.77 28.24 -19.81
CA LYS A 112 -7.09 27.83 -21.18
C LYS A 112 -8.57 27.99 -21.54
N GLY A 113 -9.48 27.96 -20.56
CA GLY A 113 -10.92 28.18 -20.76
C GLY A 113 -11.39 29.64 -20.66
N ALA A 114 -10.48 30.60 -20.49
CA ALA A 114 -10.77 32.04 -20.38
C ALA A 114 -10.37 32.86 -21.63
N ASN A 115 -9.96 32.19 -22.72
CA ASN A 115 -9.67 32.77 -24.03
C ASN A 115 -10.59 32.17 -25.09
#